data_AF-A0A438H3A3-F1
#
_entry.id   AF-A0A438H3A3-F1
#
_cell.length_a   1.000
_cell.length_b   1.000
_cell.length_c   1.000
_cell.angle_alpha   90.00
_cell.angle_beta   90.00
_cell.angle_gamma   90.00
#
_symmetry.space_group_name_H-M   'P 1'
#
loop_
_entity.id
_entity.type
_entity.pdbx_description
1 polymer ?
#
loop_
_entity_poly.entity_id
_entity_poly.type
_entity_poly.pdbx_seq_one_letter_code
_entity_poly.pdbx_strand_id
1 'polypeptide(L)'
;MHGGGLGGHFGQDKTYAMIEQKFFWPKMRRDVYKYVKRCQTCQESKGKVQNTGLYTPLPVLAAPWEDVSMDFVMGLPRSKRGKDSIFVVVNRF
;
A
#
# COMPACT_ATOMS: atom_id res chain seq x y z
N MET A 1 2.17 25.90 -2.25
CA MET A 1 3.24 25.37 -1.37
C MET A 1 2.73 24.14 -0.64
N HIS A 2 3.60 23.20 -0.29
CA HIS A 2 3.29 21.81 0.10
C HIS A 2 2.13 21.59 1.09
N GLY A 3 1.92 22.46 2.09
CA GLY A 3 0.86 22.30 3.10
C GLY A 3 -0.42 23.11 2.90
N GLY A 4 -0.57 23.82 1.77
CA GLY A 4 -1.82 24.51 1.47
C GLY A 4 -2.85 23.55 0.86
N GLY A 5 -4.15 23.80 1.00
CA GLY A 5 -5.20 22.95 0.41
C GLY A 5 -5.10 22.78 -1.12
N LEU A 6 -4.41 23.70 -1.82
CA LEU A 6 -4.08 23.62 -3.26
C LEU A 6 -2.64 23.11 -3.52
N GLY A 7 -1.82 23.00 -2.48
CA GLY A 7 -0.51 22.38 -2.55
C GLY A 7 -0.67 20.89 -2.47
N GLY A 8 -0.52 20.18 -3.59
CA GLY A 8 -0.85 18.75 -3.71
C GLY A 8 -0.02 17.76 -2.91
N HIS A 9 0.54 18.13 -1.74
CA HIS A 9 1.24 17.24 -0.81
C HIS A 9 2.30 16.35 -1.49
N PHE A 10 3.02 16.94 -2.46
CA PHE A 10 3.97 16.22 -3.29
C PHE A 10 5.09 15.59 -2.45
N GLY A 11 5.68 14.51 -3.00
CA GLY A 11 6.85 13.87 -2.42
C GLY A 11 8.04 14.82 -2.25
N GLN A 12 9.06 14.36 -1.53
CA GLN A 12 10.25 15.14 -1.18
C GLN A 12 10.94 15.74 -2.41
N ASP A 13 11.19 14.92 -3.44
CA ASP A 13 11.90 15.35 -4.64
C ASP A 13 11.12 16.38 -5.45
N LYS A 14 9.82 16.15 -5.66
CA LYS A 14 8.97 17.08 -6.39
C LYS A 14 8.79 18.40 -5.63
N THR A 15 8.67 18.33 -4.30
CA THR A 15 8.60 19.55 -3.47
C THR A 15 9.91 20.34 -3.55
N TYR A 16 11.06 19.66 -3.53
CA TYR A 16 12.36 20.29 -3.68
C TYR A 16 12.53 20.94 -5.07
N ALA A 17 12.19 20.21 -6.14
CA ALA A 17 12.26 20.69 -7.52
C ALA A 17 11.41 21.95 -7.79
N MET A 18 10.27 22.09 -7.11
CA MET A 18 9.44 23.30 -7.22
C MET A 18 10.03 24.49 -6.45
N ILE A 19 10.69 24.24 -5.33
CA ILE A 19 11.26 25.30 -4.48
C ILE A 19 12.56 25.83 -5.11
N GLU A 20 13.40 24.95 -5.66
CA GLU A 20 14.69 25.34 -6.26
C GLU A 20 14.55 26.22 -7.50
N GLN A 21 13.39 26.23 -8.17
CA GLN A 21 13.12 27.12 -9.30
C GLN A 21 13.06 28.61 -8.91
N LYS A 22 12.80 28.92 -7.64
CA LYS A 22 12.52 30.29 -7.19
C LYS A 22 13.36 30.73 -5.99
N PHE A 23 13.93 29.79 -5.25
CA PHE A 23 14.63 30.07 -4.00
C PHE A 23 15.89 29.23 -3.87
N PHE A 24 16.87 29.76 -3.14
CA PHE A 24 18.08 29.05 -2.77
C PHE A 24 18.51 29.44 -1.36
N TRP A 25 18.91 28.44 -0.56
CA TRP A 25 19.64 28.65 0.69
C TRP A 25 20.52 27.45 1.03
N PRO A 26 21.57 27.63 1.85
CA PRO A 26 22.40 26.52 2.31
C PRO A 26 21.56 25.45 3.02
N LYS A 27 21.72 24.18 2.61
CA LYS A 27 21.00 23.01 3.15
C LYS A 27 19.49 22.96 2.80
N MET A 28 19.03 23.71 1.80
CA MET A 28 17.64 23.71 1.31
C MET A 28 17.06 22.30 1.13
N ARG A 29 17.76 21.41 0.44
CA ARG A 29 17.31 20.02 0.23
C ARG A 29 16.99 19.31 1.55
N ARG A 30 17.87 19.45 2.55
CA ARG A 30 17.70 18.85 3.87
C ARG A 30 16.46 19.39 4.57
N ASP A 31 16.23 20.70 4.48
CA ASP A 31 15.13 21.35 5.19
C ASP A 31 13.79 21.02 4.52
N VAL A 32 13.73 21.02 3.18
CA VAL A 32 12.55 20.56 2.43
C VAL A 32 12.20 19.11 2.76
N TYR A 33 13.20 18.21 2.78
CA TYR A 33 12.95 16.81 3.09
C TYR A 33 12.46 16.62 4.53
N LYS A 34 13.04 17.36 5.49
CA LYS A 34 12.58 17.36 6.89
C LYS A 34 11.15 17.87 7.02
N TYR A 35 10.79 18.93 6.27
CA TYR A 35 9.45 19.49 6.28
C TYR A 35 8.42 18.47 5.75
N VAL A 36 8.66 17.91 4.57
CA VAL A 36 7.77 16.90 3.97
C VAL A 36 7.68 15.63 4.84
N LYS A 37 8.78 15.22 5.48
CA LYS A 37 8.79 14.05 6.39
C LYS A 37 7.95 14.27 7.65
N ARG A 38 7.78 15.52 8.10
CA ARG A 38 6.96 15.88 9.27
C ARG A 38 5.50 16.22 8.90
N CYS A 39 5.16 16.27 7.62
CA CYS A 39 3.79 16.55 7.18
C CYS A 39 2.87 15.37 7.50
N GLN A 40 1.96 15.55 8.45
CA GLN A 40 1.01 14.53 8.89
C GLN A 40 0.16 13.98 7.73
N THR A 41 -0.43 14.85 6.92
CA THR A 41 -1.22 14.45 5.73
C THR A 41 -0.43 13.54 4.80
N CYS A 42 0.85 13.85 4.55
CA CYS A 42 1.71 13.01 3.71
C CYS A 42 2.06 11.68 4.38
N GLN A 43 2.24 11.65 5.70
CA GLN A 43 2.54 10.40 6.42
C GLN A 43 1.32 9.48 6.51
N GLU A 44 0.11 10.04 6.65
CA GLU A 44 -1.15 9.28 6.69
C GLU A 44 -1.57 8.80 5.29
N SER A 45 -1.35 9.62 4.25
CA SER A 45 -1.76 9.30 2.88
C SER A 45 -0.78 8.37 2.16
N LYS A 46 0.51 8.39 2.55
CA LYS A 46 1.49 7.47 1.97
C LYS A 46 1.20 6.07 2.48
N GLY A 47 0.92 5.16 1.55
CA GLY A 47 0.79 3.73 1.88
C GLY A 47 2.01 3.25 2.66
N LYS A 48 1.78 2.36 3.63
CA LYS A 48 2.87 1.70 4.36
C LYS A 48 3.78 0.98 3.35
N VAL A 49 5.08 0.99 3.65
CA VAL A 49 6.06 0.16 2.92
C VAL A 49 5.50 -1.25 2.85
N GLN A 50 5.37 -1.78 1.63
CA GLN A 50 4.94 -3.15 1.40
C GLN A 50 5.86 -4.08 2.20
N ASN A 51 5.31 -5.14 2.78
CA ASN A 51 6.07 -6.08 3.59
C ASN A 51 6.97 -6.92 2.65
N THR A 52 8.09 -6.35 2.19
CA THR A 52 9.04 -6.96 1.24
C THR A 52 10.04 -7.90 1.93
N GLY A 53 9.75 -8.30 3.16
CA GLY A 53 10.55 -9.29 3.89
C GLY A 53 10.42 -10.69 3.28
N LEU A 54 11.33 -11.59 3.67
CA LEU A 54 11.21 -13.00 3.34
C LEU A 54 9.96 -13.58 4.02
N TYR A 55 9.11 -14.24 3.24
CA TYR A 55 7.97 -14.97 3.77
C TYR A 55 8.47 -16.22 4.51
N THR A 56 8.02 -16.42 5.74
CA THR A 56 8.25 -17.68 6.46
C THR A 56 7.42 -18.78 5.78
N PRO A 57 8.03 -19.87 5.29
CA PRO A 57 7.27 -20.98 4.72
C PRO A 57 6.38 -21.63 5.79
N LEU A 58 5.21 -22.09 5.38
CA LEU A 58 4.34 -22.89 6.24
C LEU A 58 5.01 -24.24 6.54
N PRO A 59 4.73 -24.86 7.70
CA PRO A 59 5.23 -26.19 8.01
C PRO A 59 4.68 -27.22 7.01
N VAL A 60 5.46 -28.28 6.77
CA VAL A 60 5.00 -29.44 6.01
C VAL A 60 3.94 -30.17 6.83
N LEU A 61 2.80 -30.45 6.20
CA LEU A 61 1.68 -31.17 6.82
C LEU A 61 1.96 -32.67 6.82
N ALA A 62 1.48 -33.38 7.84
CA ALA A 62 1.69 -34.82 8.03
C ALA A 62 0.54 -35.66 7.48
N ALA A 63 -0.66 -35.09 7.35
CA ALA A 63 -1.83 -35.77 6.80
C ALA A 63 -2.79 -34.81 6.04
N PRO A 64 -3.60 -35.35 5.10
CA PRO A 64 -4.72 -34.62 4.52
C PRO A 64 -5.64 -34.04 5.60
N TRP A 65 -6.25 -32.89 5.31
CA TRP A 65 -7.22 -32.20 6.19
C TRP A 65 -6.66 -31.54 7.46
N GLU A 66 -5.34 -31.47 7.61
CA GLU A 66 -4.70 -30.74 8.71
C GLU A 66 -4.71 -29.22 8.50
N ASP A 67 -4.72 -28.77 7.24
CA ASP A 67 -4.87 -27.36 6.87
C ASP A 67 -5.78 -27.24 5.64
N VAL A 68 -6.77 -26.35 5.75
CA VAL A 68 -7.78 -26.10 4.74
C VAL A 68 -7.86 -24.60 4.48
N SER A 69 -7.70 -24.21 3.21
CA SER A 69 -8.00 -22.85 2.78
C SER A 69 -9.43 -22.74 2.33
N MET A 70 -10.08 -21.63 2.68
CA MET A 70 -11.43 -21.30 2.24
C MET A 70 -11.45 -19.90 1.66
N ASP A 71 -12.10 -19.72 0.51
CA ASP A 71 -12.24 -18.42 -0.14
C ASP A 71 -13.56 -18.32 -0.93
N PHE A 72 -13.95 -17.10 -1.31
CA PHE A 72 -15.09 -16.84 -2.18
C PHE A 72 -14.64 -16.09 -3.43
N VAL A 73 -14.92 -16.69 -4.59
CA VAL A 73 -14.89 -15.94 -5.85
C VAL A 73 -16.24 -15.24 -6.00
N MET A 74 -16.24 -13.92 -5.90
CA MET A 74 -17.45 -13.09 -5.97
C MET A 74 -17.54 -12.30 -7.29
N GLY A 75 -18.72 -11.75 -7.57
CA GLY A 75 -18.93 -10.86 -8.73
C GLY A 75 -19.07 -11.58 -10.07
N LEU A 76 -19.45 -12.87 -10.04
CA LEU A 76 -19.69 -13.64 -11.26
C LEU A 76 -21.06 -13.34 -11.85
N PRO A 77 -21.28 -13.60 -13.16
CA PRO A 77 -22.61 -13.56 -13.74
C PRO A 77 -23.58 -14.47 -12.97
N ARG A 78 -24.81 -13.98 -12.74
CA ARG A 78 -25.82 -14.76 -12.03
C ARG A 78 -26.18 -16.02 -12.81
N SER A 79 -26.10 -17.17 -12.13
CA SER A 79 -26.67 -18.42 -12.61
C SER A 79 -28.20 -18.33 -12.74
N LYS A 80 -28.82 -19.28 -13.44
CA LYS A 80 -30.28 -19.39 -13.57
C LYS A 80 -31.01 -19.46 -12.22
N ARG A 81 -30.35 -19.92 -11.16
CA ARG A 81 -30.87 -20.01 -9.79
C ARG A 81 -30.48 -18.81 -8.91
N GLY A 82 -29.93 -17.75 -9.50
CA GLY A 82 -29.63 -16.49 -8.84
C GLY A 82 -28.35 -16.45 -7.99
N LYS A 83 -27.46 -17.44 -8.12
CA LYS A 83 -26.15 -17.44 -7.45
C LYS A 83 -25.08 -16.74 -8.31
N ASP A 84 -24.20 -15.95 -7.71
CA ASP A 84 -23.17 -15.12 -8.35
C ASP A 84 -21.77 -15.30 -7.73
N SER A 85 -21.61 -16.30 -6.87
CA SER A 85 -20.38 -16.52 -6.12
C SER A 85 -20.08 -18.02 -6.01
N ILE A 86 -18.78 -18.36 -5.94
CA ILE A 86 -18.29 -19.74 -5.74
C ILE A 86 -17.55 -19.79 -4.41
N PHE A 87 -17.93 -20.75 -3.56
CA PHE A 87 -17.17 -21.08 -2.35
C PHE A 87 -16.09 -22.12 -2.69
N VAL A 88 -14.84 -21.77 -2.45
CA VAL A 88 -13.67 -22.60 -2.74
C VAL A 88 -13.14 -23.16 -1.44
N VAL A 89 -12.94 -24.48 -1.39
CA VAL A 89 -12.31 -25.19 -0.27
C VAL A 89 -11.16 -26.01 -0.83
N VAL A 90 -9.95 -25.80 -0.31
CA VAL A 90 -8.73 -26.49 -0.76
C VAL A 90 -8.03 -27.12 0.42
N ASN A 91 -7.79 -28.43 0.34
CA ASN A 91 -6.88 -29.13 1.25
C ASN A 91 -5.43 -28.80 0.86
N ARG A 92 -4.63 -28.31 1.80
CA ARG A 92 -3.26 -27.81 1.55
C ARG A 92 -2.16 -28.88 1.72
N PHE A 93 -2.52 -30.12 2.03
CA PHE A 93 -1.59 -31.27 2.09
C PHE A 93 -1.00 -31.62 0.72
#